data_AF-A0A7R9LR09-F1
#
_entry.id   AF-A0A7R9LR09-F1
#
_cell.length_a   1.000
_cell.length_b   1.000
_cell.length_c   1.000
_cell.angle_alpha   90.00
_cell.angle_beta   90.00
_cell.angle_gamma   90.00
#
_symmetry.space_group_name_H-M   'P 1'
#
loop_
_entity.id
_entity.type
_entity.pdbx_description
1 polymer ?
#
loop_
_entity_poly.entity_id
_entity_poly.type
_entity_poly.pdbx_seq_one_letter_code
_entity_poly.pdbx_strand_id
1 'polypeptide(L)' 'MFNALTRRVVQDLRQSPAKRLYHEKVIDHYENPRNVGSFEKGEERVGTGLVGAPACGDVMKLQIKVDT' A
#
# COMPACT_ATOMS: atom_id res chain seq x y z
N MET A 1 -19.22 20.16 -41.80
CA MET A 1 -20.39 20.13 -40.90
C MET A 1 -20.39 18.81 -40.14
N PHE A 2 -19.69 18.75 -39.00
CA PHE A 2 -19.70 17.59 -38.12
C PHE A 2 -20.83 17.76 -37.11
N ASN A 3 -21.75 16.79 -37.10
CA ASN A 3 -23.02 16.88 -36.40
C ASN A 3 -22.82 16.88 -34.87
N ALA A 4 -23.48 17.79 -34.14
CA ALA A 4 -23.35 17.93 -32.69
C ALA A 4 -23.80 16.67 -31.91
N LEU A 5 -24.55 15.79 -32.55
CA LEU A 5 -24.99 14.49 -32.03
C LEU A 5 -23.85 13.46 -31.90
N THR A 6 -22.79 13.55 -32.71
CA THR A 6 -21.65 12.60 -32.66
C THR A 6 -20.67 12.91 -31.53
N ARG A 7 -20.77 14.09 -30.88
CA ARG A 7 -19.90 14.46 -29.74
C ARG A 7 -20.34 13.86 -28.40
N ARG A 8 -21.63 13.54 -28.24
CA ARG A 8 -22.17 13.03 -26.96
C ARG A 8 -21.76 11.60 -26.67
N VAL A 9 -21.61 10.76 -27.69
CA VAL A 9 -21.22 9.35 -27.53
C VAL A 9 -19.73 9.20 -27.19
N VAL A 10 -18.88 10.13 -27.62
CA VAL A 10 -17.41 10.05 -27.41
C VAL A 10 -16.98 10.63 -26.05
N GLN A 11 -17.83 11.42 -25.38
CA GLN A 11 -17.49 12.07 -24.11
C GLN A 11 -17.67 11.17 -22.87
N ASP A 12 -18.43 10.06 -22.95
CA ASP A 12 -18.74 9.20 -21.79
C ASP A 12 -17.67 8.15 -21.46
N LEU A 13 -16.67 7.93 -22.32
CA LEU A 13 -15.56 7.00 -22.04
C LEU A 13 -14.41 7.63 -21.24
N ARG A 14 -14.56 8.87 -20.77
CA ARG A 14 -13.48 9.59 -20.07
C ARG A 14 -13.53 9.54 -18.55
N GLN A 15 -14.50 8.89 -17.91
CA GLN A 15 -14.59 8.91 -16.46
C GLN A 15 -15.02 7.58 -15.87
N SER A 16 -14.04 6.78 -15.47
CA SER A 16 -13.98 6.22 -14.12
C SER A 16 -12.56 5.72 -13.89
N PRO A 17 -11.72 6.41 -13.09
CA PRO A 17 -10.49 5.79 -12.64
C PRO A 17 -10.90 4.50 -11.92
N ALA A 18 -10.32 3.37 -12.34
CA ALA A 18 -10.63 2.06 -11.76
C ALA A 18 -10.53 2.17 -10.23
N LYS A 19 -11.67 2.10 -9.54
CA LYS A 19 -11.72 2.18 -8.09
C LYS A 19 -10.99 0.95 -7.55
N ARG A 20 -9.79 1.14 -7.00
CA ARG A 20 -9.06 0.03 -6.38
C ARG A 20 -9.92 -0.53 -5.25
N LEU A 21 -10.12 -1.84 -5.21
CA LEU A 21 -10.96 -2.53 -4.22
C LEU A 21 -10.23 -2.73 -2.88
N TYR A 22 -9.50 -1.72 -2.42
CA TYR A 22 -8.86 -1.76 -1.11
C TYR A 22 -9.82 -1.19 -0.06
N HIS A 23 -9.86 -1.85 1.10
CA HIS A 23 -10.56 -1.32 2.25
C HIS A 23 -9.89 0.01 2.68
N GLU A 24 -10.67 1.01 3.11
CA GLU A 24 -10.16 2.34 3.46
C GLU A 24 -8.99 2.30 4.46
N LYS A 25 -9.10 1.46 5.50
CA LYS A 25 -8.02 1.19 6.47
C LYS A 25 -6.69 0.71 5.86
N VAL A 26 -6.72 -0.01 4.74
CA VAL A 26 -5.50 -0.46 4.04
C VAL A 26 -4.83 0.72 3.35
N ILE A 27 -5.62 1.55 2.67
CA ILE A 27 -5.13 2.77 2.02
C ILE A 27 -4.54 3.73 3.06
N ASP A 28 -5.25 3.96 4.15
CA ASP A 28 -4.77 4.82 5.24
C ASP A 28 -3.43 4.32 5.80
N HIS A 29 -3.27 3.01 6.06
CA HIS A 29 -2.01 2.48 6.57
C HIS A 29 -0.86 2.58 5.56
N TYR A 30 -1.17 2.55 4.26
CA TYR A 30 -0.18 2.71 3.20
C TYR A 30 0.28 4.17 3.05
N GLU A 31 -0.65 5.11 3.04
CA GLU A 31 -0.36 6.55 2.88
C GLU A 31 0.18 7.18 4.17
N ASN A 32 -0.28 6.71 5.34
CA ASN A 32 0.11 7.15 6.67
C ASN A 32 0.73 5.98 7.46
N PRO A 33 1.94 5.52 7.09
CA PRO A 33 2.52 4.33 7.68
C PRO A 33 2.97 4.61 9.12
N ARG A 34 2.72 3.63 10.00
CA ARG A 34 2.97 3.72 11.43
C ARG A 34 4.11 2.79 11.82
N ASN A 35 5.00 3.23 12.69
CA ASN A 35 6.13 2.45 13.21
C ASN A 35 7.13 2.02 12.14
N VAL A 36 7.32 2.83 11.10
CA VAL A 36 8.36 2.59 10.09
C VAL A 36 9.72 2.93 10.69
N GLY A 37 10.66 2.00 10.58
CA GLY A 37 12.03 2.19 11.04
C GLY A 37 12.71 0.89 11.42
N SER A 38 13.76 0.99 12.21
CA SER A 38 14.41 -0.14 12.86
C SER A 38 15.02 0.29 14.19
N PHE A 39 15.10 -0.63 15.13
CA PHE A 39 15.89 -0.45 16.34
C PHE A 39 17.39 -0.63 16.06
N GLU A 40 18.21 -0.29 17.05
CA GLU A 40 19.65 -0.48 16.99
C GLU A 40 20.02 -1.96 16.85
N LYS A 41 21.10 -2.23 16.10
CA LYS A 41 21.58 -3.59 15.91
C LYS A 41 22.20 -4.10 17.21
N GLY A 42 21.74 -5.27 17.65
CA GLY A 42 22.28 -5.94 18.83
C GLY A 42 21.69 -5.44 20.16
N GLU A 43 20.63 -4.63 20.14
CA GLU A 43 19.89 -4.32 21.36
C GLU A 43 19.27 -5.61 21.94
N GLU A 44 19.71 -6.01 23.14
CA GLU A 44 19.38 -7.30 23.76
C GLU A 44 17.87 -7.52 23.95
N ARG A 45 17.12 -6.43 24.14
CA ARG A 45 15.67 -6.45 24.35
C ARG A 45 14.85 -6.43 23.05
N VAL A 46 15.51 -6.42 21.88
CA VAL A 46 14.84 -6.35 20.58
C VAL A 46 14.86 -7.71 19.89
N GLY A 47 13.68 -8.31 19.75
CA GLY A 47 13.46 -9.45 18.87
C GLY A 47 13.26 -8.99 17.42
N THR A 48 13.91 -9.63 16.46
CA THR A 48 13.73 -9.36 15.01
C THR A 48 13.22 -10.60 14.28
N GLY A 49 12.06 -10.48 13.63
CA GLY A 49 11.53 -11.48 12.70
C GLY A 49 11.67 -10.99 11.25
N LEU A 50 12.45 -11.69 10.44
CA LEU A 50 12.54 -11.49 9.00
C LEU A 50 11.92 -12.69 8.30
N VAL A 51 10.80 -12.46 7.59
CA VAL A 51 10.05 -13.49 6.87
C VAL A 51 9.77 -13.02 5.47
N GLY A 52 9.70 -13.95 4.51
CA GLY A 52 9.35 -13.60 3.14
C GLY A 52 9.39 -14.79 2.21
N ALA A 53 8.68 -14.67 1.10
CA ALA A 53 8.71 -15.62 0.00
C ALA A 53 9.18 -14.85 -1.25
N PRO A 54 10.47 -14.90 -1.60
CA PRO A 54 11.02 -14.15 -2.72
C PRO A 54 10.30 -14.41 -4.04
N ALA A 55 9.77 -15.62 -4.22
CA ALA A 55 9.00 -16.01 -5.39
C ALA A 55 7.68 -15.23 -5.56
N CYS A 56 7.10 -14.75 -4.45
CA CYS A 56 5.84 -14.00 -4.45
C CYS A 56 6.05 -12.48 -4.36
N GLY A 57 7.29 -12.02 -4.17
CA GLY A 57 7.63 -10.60 -4.11
C GLY A 57 7.43 -9.94 -2.75
N ASP A 58 7.05 -10.70 -1.73
CA ASP A 58 6.75 -10.17 -0.40
C ASP A 58 7.81 -10.57 0.63
N VAL A 59 8.36 -9.57 1.30
CA VAL A 59 9.28 -9.71 2.44
C VAL A 59 8.85 -8.74 3.53
N MET A 60 8.79 -9.22 4.76
CA MET A 60 8.41 -8.45 5.94
C MET A 60 9.49 -8.56 7.01
N LYS A 61 9.82 -7.42 7.62
CA LYS A 61 10.68 -7.33 8.80
C LYS A 61 9.87 -6.70 9.93
N LEU A 62 9.74 -7.41 11.04
CA LEU A 62 9.09 -6.92 12.25
C LEU A 62 10.11 -6.95 13.39
N GLN A 63 10.17 -5.87 14.16
CA GLN A 63 10.99 -5.81 15.36
C GLN A 63 10.12 -5.41 16.55
N ILE A 64 10.34 -6.05 17.69
CA ILE A 64 9.62 -5.81 18.93
C ILE A 64 10.64 -5.63 20.04
N LYS A 65 10.52 -4.53 20.79
CA LYS A 65 11.26 -4.30 22.02
C LYS A 65 10.39 -4.68 23.22
N VAL A 66 10.90 -5.53 24.10
CA VAL A 66 10.18 -5.99 25.30
C VAL A 66 10.76 -5.28 26.52
N ASP A 67 9.88 -4.62 27.27
CA ASP A 67 10.22 -4.08 28.58
C ASP A 67 10.11 -5.19 29.65
N THR A 68 10.98 -5.11 30.64
CA THR A 68 10.99 -5.96 31.84
C THR A 68 10.29 -5.27 32.99
#